data_AF-A0A2P5LIM8-F1
#
_entry.id   AF-A0A2P5LIM8-F1
#
_cell.length_a   1.000
_cell.length_b   1.000
_cell.length_c   1.000
_cell.angle_alpha   90.00
_cell.angle_beta   90.00
_cell.angle_gamma   90.00
#
_symmetry.space_group_name_H-M   'P 1'
#
loop_
_entity.id
_entity.type
_entity.pdbx_description
1 polymer ?
#
loop_
_entity_poly.entity_id
_entity_poly.type
_entity_poly.pdbx_seq_one_letter_code
_entity_poly.pdbx_strand_id
1 'polypeptide(L)'
;SRNLFANDYRFLSHGCVRVQGVVDLAAWLLDGESGPQMSKDEINAKIASGEREEVRLTQHVPVAWVYMTGWASADGVVHFRDDVYHLDEISGIAEQ
;
A
#
# COMPACT_ATOMS: atom_id res chain seq x y z
N SER A 1 1.48 -15.33 3.19
CA SER A 1 0.73 -15.57 4.45
C SER A 1 0.44 -14.24 5.11
N ARG A 2 -0.71 -14.07 5.79
CA ARG A 2 -1.05 -12.84 6.54
C ARG A 2 0.00 -12.48 7.62
N ASN A 3 0.77 -13.48 8.07
CA ASN A 3 1.76 -13.35 9.13
C ASN A 3 2.98 -12.49 8.78
N LEU A 4 3.26 -12.22 7.49
CA LEU A 4 4.40 -11.36 7.10
C LEU A 4 4.16 -9.87 7.40
N PHE A 5 2.90 -9.47 7.59
CA PHE A 5 2.57 -8.11 8.06
C PHE A 5 2.80 -7.90 9.56
N ALA A 6 3.23 -8.92 10.30
CA ALA A 6 3.63 -8.76 11.69
C ALA A 6 5.14 -8.50 11.84
N ASN A 7 5.91 -8.65 10.77
CA ASN A 7 7.37 -8.48 10.80
C ASN A 7 7.74 -7.00 10.68
N ASP A 8 8.84 -6.61 11.31
CA ASP A 8 9.42 -5.27 11.11
C ASP A 8 10.07 -5.15 9.72
N TYR A 9 10.63 -6.25 9.21
CA TYR A 9 11.20 -6.32 7.87
C TYR A 9 10.18 -6.84 6.85
N ARG A 10 9.78 -5.99 5.89
CA ARG A 10 8.71 -6.30 4.91
C ARG A 10 9.12 -6.15 3.44
N PHE A 11 10.41 -6.07 3.16
CA PHE A 11 10.98 -6.03 1.80
C PHE A 11 11.05 -7.43 1.17
N LEU A 12 9.89 -8.09 1.11
CA LEU A 12 9.77 -9.52 0.76
C LEU A 12 9.06 -9.73 -0.59
N SER A 13 8.73 -8.66 -1.31
CA SER A 13 8.09 -8.74 -2.62
C SER A 13 9.10 -8.57 -3.75
N HIS A 14 8.81 -9.21 -4.88
CA HIS A 14 9.61 -9.10 -6.11
C HIS A 14 9.27 -7.83 -6.93
N GLY A 15 8.70 -6.79 -6.30
CA GLY A 15 8.40 -5.51 -6.94
C GLY A 15 6.97 -4.98 -6.78
N CYS A 16 5.97 -5.84 -6.52
CA CYS A 16 4.60 -5.37 -6.25
C CYS A 16 4.39 -5.05 -4.76
N VAL A 17 3.61 -4.00 -4.44
CA VAL A 17 3.17 -3.74 -3.05
C VAL A 17 1.95 -4.58 -2.71
N ARG A 18 2.01 -5.21 -1.54
CA ARG A 18 0.89 -5.96 -0.95
C ARG A 18 0.29 -5.12 0.16
N VAL A 19 -1.02 -4.87 0.08
CA VAL A 19 -1.75 -4.10 1.07
C VAL A 19 -2.40 -5.05 2.09
N GLN A 20 -2.17 -4.79 3.37
CA GLN A 20 -2.92 -5.47 4.45
C GLN A 20 -4.35 -4.92 4.51
N GLY A 21 -5.36 -5.78 4.63
CA GLY A 21 -6.76 -5.34 4.64
C GLY A 21 -7.28 -4.95 3.24
N VAL A 22 -6.81 -5.63 2.18
CA VAL A 22 -7.19 -5.30 0.80
C VAL A 22 -8.70 -5.36 0.54
N VAL A 23 -9.45 -6.20 1.25
CA VAL A 23 -10.93 -6.27 1.15
C VAL A 23 -11.57 -5.02 1.74
N ASP A 24 -11.02 -4.50 2.84
CA ASP A 24 -11.48 -3.25 3.45
C ASP A 24 -11.20 -2.06 2.52
N LEU A 25 -10.01 -2.02 1.93
CA LEU A 25 -9.65 -1.00 0.93
C LEU A 25 -10.56 -1.09 -0.31
N ALA A 26 -10.83 -2.29 -0.81
CA ALA A 26 -11.72 -2.48 -1.96
C ALA A 26 -13.15 -2.02 -1.65
N ALA A 27 -13.69 -2.39 -0.48
CA ALA A 27 -15.01 -1.93 -0.05
C ALA A 27 -15.07 -0.40 0.06
N TRP A 28 -14.02 0.23 0.59
CA TRP A 28 -13.94 1.69 0.67
C TRP A 28 -13.84 2.37 -0.71
N LEU A 29 -13.06 1.81 -1.63
CA LEU A 29 -12.93 2.33 -3.00
C LEU A 29 -14.23 2.24 -3.80
N LEU A 30 -15.03 1.20 -3.56
CA LEU A 30 -16.30 0.97 -4.24
C LEU A 30 -17.48 1.70 -3.57
N ASP A 31 -17.26 2.31 -2.42
CA ASP A 31 -18.28 3.10 -1.73
C ASP A 31 -18.54 4.41 -2.47
N GLY A 32 -19.81 4.69 -2.79
CA GLY A 32 -20.20 5.90 -3.53
C GLY A 32 -19.99 5.84 -5.04
N GLU A 33 -19.51 4.72 -5.59
CA GLU A 33 -19.54 4.46 -7.03
C GLU A 33 -20.99 4.33 -7.53
N SER A 34 -21.24 4.63 -8.80
CA SER A 34 -22.59 4.72 -9.39
C SER A 34 -23.41 3.40 -9.43
N GLY A 35 -22.93 2.35 -8.76
CA GLY A 35 -23.53 1.02 -8.68
C GLY A 35 -24.01 0.64 -7.28
N PRO A 36 -24.46 -0.61 -7.08
CA PRO A 36 -24.81 -1.12 -5.77
C PRO A 36 -23.58 -1.08 -4.85
N GLN A 37 -23.76 -0.55 -3.63
CA GLN A 37 -22.72 -0.57 -2.61
C GLN A 37 -22.32 -2.03 -2.34
N MET A 38 -21.06 -2.36 -2.58
CA MET A 38 -20.57 -3.73 -2.44
C MET A 38 -20.07 -3.96 -1.01
N SER A 39 -20.76 -4.82 -0.28
CA SER A 39 -20.34 -5.26 1.05
C SER A 39 -19.08 -6.13 0.99
N LYS A 40 -18.35 -6.20 2.11
CA LYS A 40 -17.16 -7.07 2.21
C LYS A 40 -17.49 -8.54 1.95
N ASP A 41 -18.69 -8.98 2.32
CA ASP A 41 -19.13 -10.37 2.10
C ASP A 41 -19.36 -10.65 0.62
N GLU A 42 -19.93 -9.70 -0.13
CA GLU A 42 -20.08 -9.81 -1.58
C GLU A 42 -18.73 -9.80 -2.31
N ILE A 43 -17.80 -8.95 -1.87
CA ILE A 43 -16.42 -8.94 -2.40
C ILE A 43 -15.77 -10.30 -2.15
N ASN A 44 -15.88 -10.85 -0.94
CA ASN A 44 -15.33 -12.16 -0.61
C ASN A 44 -16.00 -13.28 -1.41
N ALA A 45 -17.32 -13.22 -1.64
CA ALA A 45 -18.03 -14.18 -2.47
C ALA A 45 -17.56 -14.16 -3.92
N LYS A 46 -17.34 -12.96 -4.50
CA LYS A 46 -16.76 -12.78 -5.84
C LYS A 46 -15.33 -13.30 -5.91
N ILE A 47 -14.49 -13.03 -4.91
CA ILE A 47 -13.14 -13.60 -4.84
C ILE A 47 -13.19 -15.14 -4.78
N ALA A 48 -14.12 -15.69 -4.00
CA ALA A 48 -14.28 -17.13 -3.83
C ALA A 48 -14.77 -17.85 -5.09
N SER A 49 -15.47 -17.17 -6.00
CA SER A 49 -15.87 -17.76 -7.29
C SER A 49 -14.67 -18.05 -8.19
N GLY A 50 -13.56 -17.32 -8.00
CA GLY A 50 -12.34 -17.42 -8.83
C GLY A 50 -12.49 -16.79 -10.22
N GLU A 51 -13.65 -16.21 -10.54
CA GLU A 51 -13.87 -15.53 -11.80
C GLU A 51 -13.18 -14.16 -11.80
N ARG A 52 -12.59 -13.80 -12.94
CA ARG A 52 -11.95 -12.50 -13.10
C ARG A 52 -13.02 -11.45 -13.43
N GLU A 53 -13.10 -10.42 -12.60
CA GLU A 53 -13.94 -9.25 -12.81
C GLU A 53 -13.08 -7.98 -12.83
N GLU A 54 -13.36 -7.07 -13.75
CA GLU A 54 -12.72 -5.75 -13.81
C GLU A 54 -13.75 -4.71 -13.37
N VAL A 55 -13.46 -4.01 -12.27
CA VAL A 55 -14.29 -2.92 -11.76
C VAL A 55 -13.57 -1.60 -12.00
N ARG A 56 -14.17 -0.73 -12.80
CA ARG A 56 -13.64 0.60 -13.09
C ARG A 56 -14.26 1.61 -12.14
N LEU A 57 -13.40 2.34 -11.43
CA LEU A 57 -13.81 3.44 -10.58
C LEU A 57 -14.19 4.65 -11.45
N THR A 58 -15.30 5.30 -11.12
CA THR A 58 -15.72 6.56 -11.76
C THR A 58 -14.84 7.71 -11.31
N GLN A 59 -14.35 7.67 -10.06
CA GLN A 59 -13.40 8.63 -9.55
C GLN A 59 -11.96 8.09 -9.64
N HIS A 60 -11.08 8.91 -10.21
CA HIS A 60 -9.65 8.58 -10.25
C HIS A 60 -9.04 8.70 -8.86
N VAL A 61 -8.46 7.61 -8.36
CA VAL A 61 -7.72 7.59 -7.10
C VAL A 61 -6.23 7.77 -7.39
N PRO A 62 -5.62 8.92 -7.05
CA PRO A 62 -4.20 9.15 -7.28
C PRO A 62 -3.37 8.24 -6.37
N VAL A 63 -2.32 7.64 -6.94
CA VAL A 63 -1.36 6.82 -6.20
C VAL A 63 0.02 7.41 -6.40
N ALA A 64 0.66 7.79 -5.29
CA ALA A 64 2.02 8.31 -5.27
C ALA A 64 2.95 7.33 -4.56
N TRP A 65 4.17 7.20 -5.09
CA TRP A 65 5.22 6.37 -4.56
C TRP A 65 6.31 7.29 -4.04
N VAL A 66 6.50 7.29 -2.73
CA VAL A 66 7.50 8.15 -2.08
C VAL A 66 8.38 7.27 -1.21
N TYR A 67 9.68 7.42 -1.36
CA TYR A 67 10.67 6.80 -0.49
C TYR A 67 11.19 7.87 0.46
N MET A 68 10.99 7.65 1.75
CA MET A 68 11.43 8.57 2.81
C MET A 68 12.07 7.75 3.92
N THR A 69 13.33 8.05 4.23
CA THR A 69 14.09 7.48 5.34
C THR A 69 13.98 8.32 6.61
N GLY A 70 13.48 9.56 6.49
CA GLY A 70 13.11 10.43 7.60
C GLY A 70 11.87 11.27 7.29
N TRP A 71 10.95 11.41 8.26
CA TRP A 71 9.78 12.27 8.15
C TRP A 71 9.34 12.83 9.50
N ALA A 72 8.68 13.99 9.48
CA ALA A 72 8.04 14.57 10.65
C ALA A 72 6.55 14.20 10.68
N SER A 73 6.09 13.70 11.83
CA SER A 73 4.68 13.46 12.10
C SER A 73 3.97 14.76 12.49
N ALA A 74 2.63 14.78 12.40
CA ALA A 74 1.82 15.97 12.72
C ALA A 74 1.94 16.42 14.19
N ASP A 75 2.39 15.54 15.08
CA ASP A 75 2.69 15.79 16.48
C ASP A 75 4.08 16.40 16.71
N GLY A 76 4.85 16.65 15.65
CA GLY A 76 6.18 17.22 15.68
C GLY A 76 7.31 16.21 15.95
N VAL A 77 6.99 14.92 16.08
CA VAL A 77 8.01 13.87 16.27
C VAL A 77 8.64 13.51 14.93
N VAL A 78 9.98 13.48 14.89
CA VAL A 78 10.72 13.02 13.72
C VAL A 78 10.96 11.52 13.84
N HIS A 79 10.60 10.79 12.78
CA HIS A 79 10.82 9.36 12.67
C HIS A 79 11.87 9.07 11.60
N PHE A 80 12.69 8.05 11.85
CA PHE A 80 13.67 7.53 10.90
C PHE A 80 13.42 6.04 10.64
N ARG A 81 13.83 5.57 9.46
CA ARG A 81 13.82 4.16 9.04
C ARG A 81 15.10 3.85 8.27
N ASP A 82 15.47 2.57 8.25
CA ASP A 82 16.65 2.08 7.55
C ASP A 82 16.57 2.37 6.05
N ASP A 83 17.67 2.89 5.49
CA ASP A 83 17.81 3.12 4.04
C ASP A 83 18.15 1.81 3.31
N VAL A 84 17.14 0.96 3.12
CA VAL A 84 17.32 -0.39 2.54
C VAL A 84 17.67 -0.40 1.06
N TYR A 85 17.52 0.74 0.38
CA TYR A 85 17.88 0.90 -1.03
C TYR A 85 19.15 1.72 -1.24
N HIS A 86 19.81 2.17 -0.16
CA HIS A 86 21.03 2.97 -0.21
C HIS A 86 20.88 4.22 -1.08
N LEU A 87 19.70 4.88 -1.04
CA LEU A 87 19.40 6.06 -1.84
C LEU A 87 19.81 7.37 -1.14
N ASP A 88 20.05 7.32 0.17
CA ASP A 88 20.53 8.47 0.94
C ASP A 88 22.04 8.66 0.78
N GLU A 89 22.75 7.65 0.26
CA GLU A 89 24.17 7.76 -0.05
C GLU A 89 24.39 8.79 -1.14
N ILE A 90 24.94 9.94 -0.75
CA ILE A 90 25.45 10.93 -1.69
C ILE A 90 26.72 10.36 -2.31
N SER A 91 26.57 9.73 -3.48
CA SER A 91 27.69 9.35 -4.34
C SER A 91 28.36 10.63 -4.87
N GLY A 92 29.23 11.24 -4.06
CA GLY A 92 29.97 12.43 -4.48
C GLY A 92 30.76 13.20 -3.42
N ILE A 93 30.63 12.95 -2.11
CA ILE A 93 31.40 13.69 -1.09
C ILE A 93 31.63 12.85 0.18
N ALA A 94 32.73 12.10 0.21
CA ALA A 94 33.57 11.92 1.41
C ALA A 94 34.79 11.02 1.10
N GLU A 95 35.78 11.57 0.40
CA GLU A 95 37.19 11.25 0.67
C GLU A 95 37.98 12.56 0.67
N GLN A 96 38.25 13.06 1.88
CA GLN A 96 39.42 13.87 2.24
C GLN A 96 39.77 13.56 3.69
#